data_AF-U2QUL5-F1
#
_entry.id   AF-U2QUL5-F1
#
_cell.length_a   1.000
_cell.length_b   1.000
_cell.length_c   1.000
_cell.angle_alpha   90.00
_cell.angle_beta   90.00
_cell.angle_gamma   90.00
#
_symmetry.space_group_name_H-M   'P 1'
#
loop_
_entity.id
_entity.type
_entity.pdbx_description
1 polymer ?
#
loop_
_entity_poly.entity_id
_entity_poly.type
_entity_poly.pdbx_seq_one_letter_code
_entity_poly.pdbx_strand_id
1 'polypeptide(L)'
;MAVIKFKKREEIKILFGIKLPSIVTEFYKETKNKKRAYEIMRDTLNISDGRLINVVDVVDGAGNPASVLVIYSNFVTEKERLKLDLEIEVFDFHIFELDYNNNVDIEDIIKRIKK
;
A
#
# COMPACT_ATOMS: atom_id res chain seq x y z
N MET A 1 25.43 -21.20 -23.22
CA MET A 1 24.12 -20.57 -23.46
C MET A 1 23.44 -20.34 -22.12
N ALA A 2 23.17 -19.08 -21.76
CA ALA A 2 22.39 -18.78 -20.56
C ALA A 2 20.91 -18.78 -20.92
N VAL A 3 20.14 -19.70 -20.33
CA VAL A 3 18.69 -19.72 -20.49
C VAL A 3 18.11 -18.60 -19.63
N ILE A 4 17.73 -17.49 -20.26
CA ILE A 4 17.02 -16.40 -19.58
C ILE A 4 15.58 -16.88 -19.34
N LYS A 5 15.26 -17.24 -18.09
CA LYS A 5 13.89 -17.56 -17.69
C LYS A 5 13.08 -16.27 -17.60
N PHE A 6 12.30 -15.97 -18.64
CA PHE A 6 11.28 -14.93 -18.56
C PHE A 6 10.18 -15.40 -17.61
N LYS A 7 10.14 -14.87 -16.38
CA LYS A 7 8.93 -14.99 -15.53
C LYS A 7 7.90 -14.00 -16.09
N LYS A 8 6.68 -14.47 -16.33
CA LYS A 8 5.53 -13.60 -16.61
C LYS A 8 5.44 -12.61 -15.45
N ARG A 9 5.34 -11.31 -15.75
CA ARG A 9 5.12 -10.27 -14.73
C ARG A 9 3.84 -10.66 -14.00
N GLU A 10 3.93 -10.92 -12.69
CA GLU A 10 2.72 -11.17 -11.91
C GLU A 10 1.82 -9.94 -12.03
N GLU A 11 0.55 -10.18 -12.29
CA GLU A 11 -0.44 -9.11 -12.39
C GLU A 11 -0.55 -8.45 -11.01
N ILE A 12 -0.43 -7.12 -10.99
CA ILE A 12 -0.51 -6.35 -9.76
C ILE A 12 -1.95 -6.40 -9.30
N LYS A 13 -2.20 -7.02 -8.14
CA LYS A 13 -3.55 -7.18 -7.60
C LYS A 13 -3.65 -6.46 -6.26
N ILE A 14 -4.52 -5.45 -6.23
CA ILE A 14 -4.90 -4.73 -5.02
C ILE A 14 -5.75 -5.65 -4.14
N LEU A 15 -5.49 -5.66 -2.84
CA LEU A 15 -6.32 -6.35 -1.85
C LEU A 15 -7.37 -5.38 -1.28
N PHE A 16 -6.91 -4.24 -0.79
CA PHE A 16 -7.74 -3.18 -0.22
C PHE A 16 -6.92 -1.91 -0.02
N GLY A 17 -7.61 -0.80 0.22
CA GLY A 17 -7.03 0.46 0.70
C GLY A 17 -7.32 0.69 2.17
N ILE A 18 -6.50 1.51 2.81
CA ILE A 18 -6.72 2.02 4.16
C ILE A 18 -6.67 3.53 4.10
N LYS A 19 -7.73 4.19 4.56
CA LYS A 19 -7.74 5.64 4.71
C LYS A 19 -6.77 6.03 5.84
N LEU A 20 -5.77 6.83 5.50
CA LEU A 20 -4.80 7.34 6.45
C LEU A 20 -5.39 8.52 7.24
N PRO A 21 -5.06 8.66 8.54
CA PRO A 21 -5.39 9.85 9.29
C PRO A 21 -4.77 11.09 8.64
N SER A 22 -5.44 12.24 8.79
CA SER A 22 -4.97 13.52 8.25
C SER A 22 -3.54 13.85 8.72
N ILE A 23 -3.24 13.64 10.00
CA ILE A 23 -1.90 13.89 10.54
C ILE A 23 -0.82 13.04 9.85
N VAL A 24 -1.10 11.76 9.56
CA VAL A 24 -0.17 10.86 8.86
C VAL A 24 0.00 11.29 7.41
N THR A 25 -1.09 11.71 6.77
CA THR A 25 -1.09 12.25 5.41
C THR A 25 -0.18 13.46 5.29
N GLU A 26 -0.32 14.44 6.18
CA GLU A 26 0.49 15.67 6.17
C GLU A 26 1.98 15.35 6.44
N PHE A 27 2.28 14.49 7.42
CA PHE A 27 3.67 14.06 7.66
C PHE A 27 4.27 13.31 6.47
N TYR A 28 3.49 12.45 5.82
CA TYR A 28 3.95 11.73 4.64
C TYR A 28 4.28 12.72 3.52
N LYS A 29 3.42 13.72 3.25
CA LYS A 29 3.64 14.74 2.21
C LYS A 29 4.92 15.53 2.44
N GLU A 30 5.13 16.04 3.66
CA GLU A 30 6.31 16.82 4.06
C GLU A 30 7.61 16.00 4.11
N THR A 31 7.51 14.67 4.23
CA THR A 31 8.68 13.80 4.30
C THR A 31 9.43 13.75 2.97
N LYS A 32 10.68 14.24 2.98
CA LYS A 32 11.63 14.10 1.86
C LYS A 32 12.07 12.64 1.63
N ASN A 33 12.24 11.88 2.71
CA ASN A 33 12.67 10.48 2.64
C ASN A 33 11.45 9.53 2.61
N LYS A 34 10.82 9.40 1.44
CA LYS A 34 9.65 8.53 1.26
C LYS A 34 9.97 7.07 1.61
N LYS A 35 11.19 6.60 1.34
CA LYS A 35 11.61 5.23 1.71
C LYS A 35 11.47 5.00 3.22
N ARG A 36 11.99 5.92 4.04
CA ARG A 36 11.89 5.82 5.49
C ARG A 36 10.44 5.89 5.98
N ALA A 37 9.59 6.70 5.35
CA ALA A 37 8.17 6.73 5.68
C ALA A 37 7.49 5.38 5.42
N TYR A 38 7.79 4.73 4.29
CA TYR A 38 7.26 3.39 3.99
C TYR A 38 7.77 2.33 4.98
N GLU A 39 9.03 2.39 5.42
CA GLU A 39 9.56 1.50 6.47
C GLU A 39 8.78 1.67 7.78
N ILE A 40 8.59 2.92 8.23
CA ILE A 40 7.83 3.20 9.46
C ILE A 40 6.39 2.68 9.35
N MET A 41 5.74 2.90 8.20
CA MET A 41 4.37 2.39 7.97
C MET A 41 4.31 0.87 8.04
N ARG A 42 5.33 0.16 7.52
CA ARG A 42 5.40 -1.31 7.59
C ARG A 42 5.53 -1.79 9.02
N ASP A 43 6.49 -1.23 9.74
CA ASP A 43 6.76 -1.62 11.13
C ASP A 43 5.55 -1.35 12.02
N THR A 44 4.91 -0.19 11.85
CA THR A 44 3.77 0.24 12.68
C THR A 44 2.51 -0.57 12.41
N LEU A 45 2.26 -0.93 11.14
CA LEU A 45 1.04 -1.62 10.72
C LEU A 45 1.22 -3.14 10.56
N ASN A 46 2.38 -3.67 11.00
CA ASN A 46 2.79 -5.06 10.84
C ASN A 46 2.62 -5.58 9.39
N ILE A 47 3.11 -4.83 8.40
CA ILE A 47 3.04 -5.22 6.99
C ILE A 47 4.29 -6.02 6.63
N SER A 48 4.12 -7.20 6.03
CA SER A 48 5.24 -8.07 5.68
C SER A 48 6.25 -7.39 4.76
N ASP A 49 7.54 -7.68 4.99
CA ASP A 49 8.63 -7.23 4.15
C ASP A 49 8.43 -7.64 2.69
N GLY A 50 8.71 -6.69 1.79
CA GLY A 50 8.53 -6.90 0.36
C GLY A 50 7.09 -6.83 -0.14
N ARG A 51 6.06 -6.85 0.73
CA ARG A 51 4.67 -6.66 0.28
C ARG A 51 4.54 -5.30 -0.42
N LEU A 52 4.02 -5.27 -1.64
CA LEU A 52 3.84 -4.03 -2.36
C LEU A 52 2.77 -3.17 -1.64
N ILE A 53 3.13 -1.91 -1.37
CA ILE A 53 2.24 -0.89 -0.80
C ILE A 53 2.48 0.42 -1.53
N ASN A 54 1.41 1.22 -1.65
CA ASN A 54 1.48 2.54 -2.26
C ASN A 54 0.59 3.52 -1.49
N VAL A 55 1.02 4.77 -1.32
CA VAL A 55 0.14 5.83 -0.83
C VAL A 55 -0.35 6.62 -2.02
N VAL A 56 -1.67 6.70 -2.19
CA VAL A 56 -2.32 7.49 -3.24
C VAL A 56 -3.15 8.58 -2.61
N ASP A 57 -3.07 9.78 -3.18
CA ASP A 57 -3.94 10.88 -2.80
C ASP A 57 -5.27 10.76 -3.55
N VAL A 58 -6.37 10.87 -2.81
CA VAL A 58 -7.74 10.73 -3.31
C VAL A 58 -8.59 11.90 -2.84
N VAL A 59 -9.71 12.10 -3.53
CA VAL A 59 -10.77 13.02 -3.10
C VAL A 59 -11.96 12.16 -2.67
N ASP A 60 -12.46 12.37 -1.46
CA ASP A 60 -13.64 11.66 -0.99
C ASP A 60 -14.91 12.14 -1.72
N GLY A 61 -16.04 11.44 -1.50
CA GLY A 61 -17.32 11.82 -2.10
C GLY A 61 -17.86 13.19 -1.67
N ALA A 62 -17.28 13.80 -0.63
CA ALA A 62 -17.61 15.14 -0.14
C ALA A 62 -16.63 16.23 -0.65
N GLY A 63 -15.64 15.86 -1.47
CA GLY A 63 -14.66 16.79 -2.02
C GLY A 63 -13.43 17.04 -1.14
N ASN A 64 -13.26 16.31 -0.04
CA ASN A 64 -12.11 16.49 0.85
C ASN A 64 -10.91 15.67 0.38
N PRO A 65 -9.69 16.23 0.41
CA PRO A 65 -8.48 15.47 0.14
C PRO A 65 -8.21 14.47 1.26
N ALA A 66 -7.90 13.24 0.89
CA ALA A 66 -7.46 12.18 1.79
C ALA A 66 -6.31 11.40 1.14
N SER A 67 -5.55 10.65 1.94
CA SER A 67 -4.58 9.70 1.41
C SER A 67 -5.00 8.28 1.79
N VAL A 68 -4.83 7.37 0.84
CA VAL A 68 -5.13 5.94 1.01
C VAL A 68 -3.85 5.14 0.86
N LEU A 69 -3.54 4.35 1.88
CA LEU A 69 -2.51 3.32 1.81
C LEU A 69 -3.10 2.08 1.14
N VAL A 70 -2.69 1.82 -0.09
CA VAL A 70 -3.11 0.68 -0.90
C VAL A 70 -2.22 -0.51 -0.61
N ILE A 71 -2.85 -1.62 -0.25
CA ILE A 71 -2.20 -2.89 0.07
C ILE A 71 -2.39 -3.86 -1.08
N TYR A 72 -1.29 -4.38 -1.62
CA TYR A 72 -1.32 -5.31 -2.73
C TYR A 72 -1.01 -6.74 -2.27
N SER A 73 -1.46 -7.70 -3.06
CA SER A 73 -1.20 -9.12 -2.82
C SER A 73 0.24 -9.51 -3.14
N ASN A 74 0.87 -8.75 -4.04
CA ASN A 74 2.19 -9.03 -4.60
C ASN A 74 3.32 -8.70 -3.63
N PHE A 75 4.41 -9.47 -3.75
CA PHE A 75 5.68 -9.20 -3.09
C PHE A 75 6.72 -8.85 -4.13
N VAL A 76 7.42 -7.74 -3.93
CA VAL A 76 8.37 -7.20 -4.90
C VAL A 76 9.64 -6.76 -4.21
N THR A 77 10.76 -6.93 -4.90
CA THR A 77 12.04 -6.33 -4.49
C THR A 77 12.05 -4.83 -4.77
N GLU A 78 12.97 -4.09 -4.12
CA GLU A 78 13.12 -2.65 -4.39
C GLU A 78 13.39 -2.35 -5.87
N LYS A 79 14.17 -3.19 -6.54
CA LYS A 79 14.51 -3.04 -7.97
C LYS A 79 13.29 -3.25 -8.88
N GLU A 80 12.39 -4.15 -8.50
CA GLU A 80 11.16 -4.39 -9.25
C GLU A 80 10.16 -3.25 -9.03
N ARG A 81 10.05 -2.76 -7.78
CA ARG A 81 9.17 -1.65 -7.42
C ARG A 81 9.40 -0.41 -8.29
N LEU A 82 10.65 -0.04 -8.56
CA LEU A 82 11.03 1.12 -9.39
C LEU A 82 10.56 1.02 -10.84
N LYS A 83 10.19 -0.17 -11.31
CA LYS A 83 9.74 -0.42 -12.69
C LYS A 83 8.22 -0.58 -12.78
N LEU A 84 7.51 -0.55 -11.65
CA LEU A 84 6.05 -0.68 -11.61
C LEU A 84 5.41 0.68 -11.80
N ASP A 85 4.41 0.69 -12.67
CA ASP A 85 3.42 1.75 -12.67
C ASP A 85 2.33 1.36 -11.66
N LEU A 86 2.11 2.23 -10.68
CA LEU A 86 1.16 2.02 -9.58
C LEU A 86 0.03 3.05 -9.61
N GLU A 87 -0.13 3.75 -10.74
CA GLU A 87 -1.26 4.62 -10.98
C GLU A 87 -2.57 3.82 -10.90
N ILE A 88 -3.55 4.38 -10.20
CA ILE A 88 -4.85 3.76 -9.98
C ILE A 88 -5.89 4.61 -10.69
N GLU A 89 -6.35 4.13 -11.83
CA GLU A 89 -7.40 4.81 -12.62
C GLU A 89 -8.80 4.53 -12.07
N VAL A 90 -9.02 3.32 -11.52
CA VAL A 90 -10.31 2.87 -11.02
C VAL A 90 -10.17 2.34 -9.60
N PHE A 91 -10.98 2.88 -8.69
CA PHE A 91 -11.05 2.44 -7.29
C PHE A 91 -12.20 1.43 -7.13
N ASP A 92 -12.00 0.21 -7.62
CA ASP A 92 -12.97 -0.90 -7.55
C ASP A 92 -12.74 -1.86 -6.36
N PHE A 93 -12.03 -1.40 -5.33
CA PHE A 93 -11.66 -2.17 -4.15
C PHE A 93 -12.13 -1.51 -2.86
N HIS A 94 -12.23 -2.31 -1.79
CA HIS A 94 -12.66 -1.83 -0.48
C HIS A 94 -11.61 -0.90 0.13
N ILE A 95 -12.04 0.24 0.67
CA ILE A 95 -11.21 1.16 1.45
C ILE A 95 -11.72 1.11 2.89
N PHE A 96 -10.84 0.73 3.82
CA PHE A 96 -11.15 0.64 5.24
C PHE A 96 -10.75 1.91 5.99
N GLU A 97 -11.56 2.29 6.97
CA GLU A 97 -11.19 3.27 7.98
C GLU A 97 -10.90 2.49 9.27
N LEU A 98 -9.65 2.52 9.72
CA LEU A 98 -9.18 1.74 10.86
C LEU A 98 -9.23 2.58 12.14
N ASP A 99 -9.48 1.91 13.26
CA ASP A 99 -9.33 2.51 14.58
C ASP A 99 -7.88 2.42 15.04
N TYR A 100 -7.15 3.52 14.89
CA TYR A 100 -5.74 3.64 15.26
C TYR A 100 -5.49 3.74 16.77
N ASN A 101 -6.54 3.75 17.61
CA ASN A 101 -6.38 3.65 19.06
C ASN A 101 -6.05 2.22 19.52
N ASN A 102 -6.25 1.24 18.64
CA ASN A 102 -5.92 -0.16 18.86
C ASN A 102 -4.71 -0.58 18.00
N ASN A 103 -4.04 -1.67 18.38
CA ASN A 103 -2.99 -2.24 17.54
C ASN A 103 -3.59 -2.72 16.21
N VAL A 104 -3.08 -2.17 15.10
CA VAL A 104 -3.46 -2.54 13.75
C VAL A 104 -2.48 -3.58 13.21
N ASP A 105 -3.00 -4.75 12.81
CA ASP A 105 -2.23 -5.80 12.16
C ASP A 105 -2.77 -6.09 10.77
N ILE A 106 -2.09 -5.57 9.75
CA ILE A 106 -2.53 -5.70 8.35
C ILE A 106 -2.43 -7.13 7.84
N GLU A 107 -1.43 -7.89 8.26
CA GLU A 107 -1.29 -9.29 7.81
C GLU A 107 -2.40 -10.17 8.40
N ASP A 108 -2.86 -9.89 9.63
CA ASP A 108 -4.03 -10.57 10.17
C ASP A 108 -5.32 -10.20 9.44
N ILE A 109 -5.51 -8.91 9.09
CA ILE A 109 -6.65 -8.47 8.27
C ILE A 109 -6.65 -9.20 6.90
N ILE A 110 -5.49 -9.30 6.23
CA ILE A 110 -5.37 -10.02 4.96
C ILE A 110 -5.79 -11.48 5.10
N LYS A 111 -5.42 -12.15 6.20
CA LYS A 111 -5.82 -13.55 6.47
C LYS A 111 -7.33 -13.70 6.65
N ARG A 112 -7.98 -12.73 7.30
CA ARG A 112 -9.43 -12.74 7.54
C ARG A 112 -10.23 -12.49 6.26
N ILE A 113 -9.75 -11.62 5.36
CA ILE A 113 -10.41 -11.31 4.08
C ILE A 113 -10.30 -12.48 3.08
N LYS A 114 -9.24 -13.30 3.18
CA LYS A 114 -9.05 -14.47 2.30
C LYS A 114 -9.87 -15.70 2.69
N LYS A 115 -10.46 -15.73 3.89
CA LYS A 115 -11.36 -16.79 4.35
C LYS A 115 -12.76 -16.58 3.80
#